data_AF-A0A8H6S511-F1
#
_entry.id   AF-A0A8H6S511-F1
#
_cell.length_a   1.000
_cell.length_b   1.000
_cell.length_c   1.000
_cell.angle_alpha   90.00
_cell.angle_beta   90.00
_cell.angle_gamma   90.00
#
_symmetry.space_group_name_H-M   'P 1'
#
loop_
_entity.id
_entity.type
_entity.pdbx_description
1 polymer ?
#
loop_
_entity_poly.entity_id
_entity_poly.type
_entity_poly.pdbx_seq_one_letter_code
_entity_poly.pdbx_strand_id
1 'polypeptide(L)'
;MPATRKTARQDTEVITLDDNSSKTVANKRTTSRTTTTTTKKTAGQVAQARKENHRPTTQLDIIEISSDEDEVPPPPKAAAPPGGAKMARMQERLKQLERDNLRLEQENKLLTQCSSELDDGVSCEICSCKMWSPFILAECGHTFCQKDLEDWFQAALTRHRATYPNYNVNQQHPYAHIPGYAIQMPQPTYTCPKCRTNITTKPIQNFAVKHLARVVAKQSRESSPKKVGGNTASPWSRFFVQ
;
A
#
# COMPACT_ATOMS: atom_id res chain seq x y z
N MET A 1 -54.54 22.76 -16.20
CA MET A 1 -55.40 22.14 -15.17
C MET A 1 -55.86 20.81 -15.74
N PRO A 2 -55.64 19.64 -15.09
CA PRO A 2 -55.64 19.43 -13.64
C PRO A 2 -54.30 18.95 -13.07
N ALA A 3 -54.23 19.13 -11.74
CA ALA A 3 -53.14 18.77 -10.86
C ALA A 3 -53.43 17.45 -10.14
N THR A 4 -52.42 16.62 -9.93
CA THR A 4 -52.38 15.55 -8.92
C THR A 4 -50.92 15.11 -8.73
N ARG A 5 -50.44 14.61 -7.59
CA ARG A 5 -50.68 14.83 -6.17
C ARG A 5 -49.45 14.18 -5.52
N LYS A 6 -48.59 14.95 -4.84
CA LYS A 6 -47.38 14.41 -4.18
C LYS A 6 -47.80 13.55 -2.98
N THR A 7 -47.36 12.30 -2.94
CA THR A 7 -47.42 11.44 -1.76
C THR A 7 -46.04 11.42 -1.09
N ALA A 8 -45.97 12.00 0.09
CA ALA A 8 -44.83 11.87 0.99
C ALA A 8 -44.91 10.51 1.69
N ARG A 9 -43.89 9.68 1.52
CA ARG A 9 -43.64 8.53 2.41
C ARG A 9 -42.70 9.01 3.52
N GLN A 10 -43.13 8.86 4.76
CA GLN A 10 -42.26 8.91 5.94
C GLN A 10 -41.87 7.47 6.22
N ASP A 11 -40.61 7.12 5.96
CA ASP A 11 -40.05 5.84 6.39
C ASP A 11 -39.51 6.04 7.82
N THR A 12 -40.19 5.41 8.77
CA THR A 12 -39.76 5.23 10.16
C THR A 12 -38.61 4.23 10.20
N GLU A 13 -37.40 4.70 10.52
CA GLU A 13 -36.28 3.82 10.88
C GLU A 13 -36.48 3.31 12.32
N VAL A 14 -36.66 2.01 12.46
CA VAL A 14 -36.61 1.30 13.74
C VAL A 14 -35.15 0.92 13.98
N ILE A 15 -34.50 1.59 14.93
CA ILE A 15 -33.14 1.25 15.38
C ILE A 15 -33.26 0.06 16.34
N THR A 16 -33.03 -1.15 15.83
CA THR A 16 -32.79 -2.35 16.67
C THR A 16 -31.32 -2.38 17.06
N LEU A 17 -31.04 -2.18 18.35
CA LEU A 17 -29.73 -2.43 18.94
C LEU A 17 -29.63 -3.93 19.23
N ASP A 18 -29.02 -4.68 18.30
CA ASP A 18 -28.70 -6.08 18.52
C ASP A 18 -27.37 -6.20 19.28
N ASP A 19 -27.52 -6.51 20.57
CA ASP A 19 -26.51 -6.99 21.50
C ASP A 19 -26.04 -8.39 21.05
N ASN A 20 -24.99 -8.48 20.22
CA ASN A 20 -24.46 -9.79 19.80
C ASN A 20 -23.23 -10.20 20.61
N SER A 21 -23.57 -10.96 21.65
CA SER A 21 -22.75 -11.77 22.52
C SER A 21 -21.76 -12.70 21.79
N SER A 22 -20.50 -12.60 22.23
CA SER A 22 -19.50 -13.66 22.37
C SER A 22 -19.88 -15.05 21.82
N LYS A 23 -19.25 -15.44 20.71
CA LYS A 23 -19.05 -16.86 20.37
C LYS A 23 -17.57 -17.16 20.18
N THR A 24 -17.10 -17.94 21.14
CA THR A 24 -15.88 -18.74 21.15
C THR A 24 -15.80 -19.62 19.90
N VAL A 25 -14.76 -19.44 19.09
CA VAL A 25 -14.46 -20.35 17.97
C VAL A 25 -13.38 -21.32 18.41
N ALA A 26 -13.79 -22.58 18.53
CA ALA A 26 -12.94 -23.73 18.77
C ALA A 26 -11.91 -23.88 17.64
N ASN A 27 -10.64 -23.87 18.02
CA ASN A 27 -9.49 -24.02 17.14
C ASN A 27 -9.34 -25.51 16.78
N LYS A 28 -9.83 -25.92 15.60
CA LYS A 28 -9.67 -27.28 15.09
C LYS A 28 -8.30 -27.43 14.41
N ARG A 29 -7.42 -28.17 15.09
CA ARG A 29 -6.21 -28.82 14.58
C ARG A 29 -6.38 -29.30 13.13
N THR A 30 -5.53 -28.79 12.24
CA THR A 30 -5.13 -29.48 11.00
C THR A 30 -3.62 -29.63 11.00
N THR A 31 -3.21 -30.85 10.70
CA THR A 31 -1.86 -31.40 10.86
C THR A 31 -0.91 -30.88 9.80
N SER A 32 0.15 -30.20 10.26
CA SER A 32 1.31 -29.81 9.46
C SER A 32 2.09 -31.05 9.00
N ARG A 33 2.15 -31.29 7.69
CA ARG A 33 3.05 -32.26 7.07
C ARG A 33 4.40 -31.58 6.77
N THR A 34 5.34 -31.80 7.67
CA THR A 34 6.75 -31.45 7.57
C THR A 34 7.38 -32.20 6.40
N THR A 35 7.88 -31.49 5.39
CA THR A 35 8.84 -32.04 4.41
C THR A 35 10.14 -31.28 4.56
N THR A 36 11.05 -31.94 5.27
CA THR A 36 12.47 -31.64 5.38
C THR A 36 13.12 -31.75 4.01
N THR A 37 13.61 -30.64 3.47
CA THR A 37 14.59 -30.64 2.38
C THR A 37 15.88 -29.99 2.87
N THR A 38 16.92 -30.80 2.80
CA THR A 38 18.29 -30.58 3.24
C THR A 38 18.99 -29.55 2.37
N THR A 39 19.43 -28.46 2.99
CA THR A 39 20.29 -27.45 2.37
C THR A 39 21.75 -27.90 2.44
N LYS A 40 22.37 -28.08 1.27
CA LYS A 40 23.80 -28.37 1.14
C LYS A 40 24.58 -27.06 1.15
N LYS A 41 25.32 -26.87 2.24
CA LYS A 41 26.21 -25.77 2.59
C LYS A 41 27.46 -25.82 1.70
N THR A 42 27.80 -24.74 0.99
CA THR A 42 29.15 -24.52 0.45
C THR A 42 29.65 -23.18 0.96
N ALA A 43 30.83 -23.25 1.58
CA ALA A 43 31.53 -22.15 2.20
C ALA A 43 32.24 -21.31 1.14
N GLY A 44 32.16 -19.99 1.29
CA GLY A 44 32.94 -19.01 0.54
C GLY A 44 33.16 -17.81 1.45
N GLN A 45 34.28 -17.84 2.16
CA GLN A 45 34.78 -16.75 3.00
C GLN A 45 35.25 -15.60 2.11
N VAL A 46 34.77 -14.38 2.34
CA VAL A 46 35.57 -13.17 2.14
C VAL A 46 35.24 -12.20 3.27
N ALA A 47 36.25 -11.97 4.10
CA ALA A 47 36.30 -10.93 5.11
C ALA A 47 36.38 -9.56 4.44
N GLN A 48 35.70 -8.55 5.00
CA GLN A 48 36.22 -7.19 5.00
C GLN A 48 35.46 -6.25 5.95
N ALA A 49 36.25 -5.68 6.85
CA ALA A 49 36.17 -4.32 7.38
C ALA A 49 34.93 -3.88 8.16
N ARG A 50 35.08 -4.00 9.49
CA ARG A 50 34.46 -3.15 10.51
C ARG A 50 34.52 -1.68 10.12
N LYS A 51 33.38 -0.99 10.17
CA LYS A 51 33.32 0.45 10.43
C LYS A 51 32.31 0.66 11.57
N GLU A 52 32.87 0.74 12.77
CA GLU A 52 32.18 1.17 13.98
C GLU A 52 31.71 2.62 13.78
N ASN A 53 30.41 2.86 13.87
CA ASN A 53 29.88 4.21 14.02
C ASN A 53 29.18 4.31 15.38
N HIS A 54 29.92 4.96 16.28
CA HIS A 54 29.49 5.75 17.43
C HIS A 54 28.02 5.63 17.87
N ARG A 55 27.87 4.98 19.02
CA ARG A 55 26.74 5.15 19.92
C ARG A 55 26.92 6.49 20.67
N PRO A 56 25.93 7.39 20.72
CA PRO A 56 26.02 8.56 21.58
C PRO A 56 25.88 8.12 23.03
N THR A 57 26.96 8.28 23.79
CA THR A 57 26.99 8.15 25.25
C THR A 57 26.26 9.36 25.84
N THR A 58 25.02 9.16 26.29
CA THR A 58 24.32 10.15 27.12
C THR A 58 25.01 10.18 28.47
N GLN A 59 25.63 11.32 28.79
CA GLN A 59 26.19 11.61 30.11
C GLN A 59 25.07 11.51 31.15
N LEU A 60 25.31 10.67 32.16
CA LEU A 60 24.54 10.67 33.40
C LEU A 60 25.06 11.84 34.23
N ASP A 61 24.25 12.90 34.34
CA ASP A 61 24.47 13.95 35.35
C ASP A 61 24.23 13.32 36.73
N ILE A 62 25.35 12.99 37.38
CA ILE A 62 25.42 12.65 38.79
C ILE A 62 25.20 13.95 39.54
N ILE A 63 24.01 14.12 40.10
CA ILE A 63 23.68 15.25 40.97
C ILE A 63 24.38 15.01 42.30
N GLU A 64 25.37 15.83 42.61
CA GLU A 64 26.05 15.88 43.91
C GLU A 64 25.05 16.21 45.01
N ILE A 65 24.97 15.31 45.98
CA ILE A 65 24.19 15.48 47.21
C ILE A 65 25.10 16.27 48.16
N SER A 66 24.90 17.59 48.25
CA SER A 66 25.55 18.39 49.29
C SER A 66 24.98 17.97 50.65
N SER A 67 25.80 17.26 51.41
CA SER A 67 25.62 16.98 52.83
C SER A 67 25.74 18.29 53.60
N ASP A 68 24.63 18.84 54.06
CA ASP A 68 24.58 19.99 54.96
C ASP A 68 24.03 19.56 56.32
N GLU A 69 24.67 20.10 57.35
CA GLU A 69 24.76 19.62 58.73
C GLU A 69 23.51 19.88 59.60
N ASP A 70 23.50 19.16 60.72
CA ASP A 70 22.47 19.02 61.73
C ASP A 70 21.84 20.32 62.28
N GLU A 71 20.58 20.59 61.92
CA GLU A 71 19.70 21.47 62.67
C GLU A 71 18.54 20.66 63.30
N VAL A 72 18.53 20.60 64.62
CA VAL A 72 17.57 19.82 65.41
C VAL A 72 16.16 20.39 65.22
N PRO A 73 15.20 19.63 64.65
CA PRO A 73 13.90 20.17 64.28
C PRO A 73 13.03 20.46 65.51
N PRO A 74 12.30 21.58 65.51
CA PRO A 74 11.38 21.93 66.59
C PRO A 74 10.23 20.91 66.72
N PRO A 75 9.67 20.75 67.93
CA PRO A 75 8.68 19.71 68.24
C PRO A 75 7.46 19.77 67.31
N PRO A 76 6.94 18.60 66.88
CA PRO A 76 5.95 18.49 65.82
C PRO A 76 4.63 19.16 66.21
N LYS A 77 4.38 20.34 65.63
CA LYS A 77 3.04 20.92 65.60
C LYS A 77 2.14 19.98 64.81
N ALA A 78 1.03 19.57 65.42
CA ALA A 78 0.07 18.60 64.87
C ALA A 78 -0.18 18.85 63.37
N ALA A 79 0.42 17.98 62.55
CA ALA A 79 0.41 18.09 61.11
C ALA A 79 -1.01 17.84 60.59
N ALA A 80 -1.54 18.82 59.86
CA ALA A 80 -2.76 18.64 59.08
C ALA A 80 -2.60 17.43 58.13
N PRO A 81 -3.65 16.62 57.93
CA PRO A 81 -3.54 15.37 57.19
C PRO A 81 -3.07 15.61 55.74
N PRO A 82 -1.96 14.99 55.29
CA PRO A 82 -1.29 15.27 54.01
C PRO A 82 -2.03 14.72 52.76
N GLY A 83 -3.30 14.34 52.88
CA GLY A 83 -4.05 13.64 51.82
C GLY A 83 -4.44 14.50 50.60
N GLY A 84 -4.68 15.80 50.80
CA GLY A 84 -5.25 16.67 49.75
C GLY A 84 -4.31 16.92 48.55
N ALA A 85 -3.02 17.13 48.80
CA ALA A 85 -2.06 17.44 47.73
C ALA A 85 -1.84 16.29 46.75
N LYS A 86 -1.90 15.04 47.25
CA LYS A 86 -1.74 13.84 46.41
C LYS A 86 -2.94 13.67 45.46
N MET A 87 -4.15 13.92 45.96
CA MET A 87 -5.38 13.82 45.15
C MET A 87 -5.41 14.89 44.06
N ALA A 88 -5.03 16.13 44.37
CA ALA A 88 -4.96 17.22 43.38
C ALA A 88 -3.97 16.91 42.24
N ARG A 89 -2.78 16.40 42.57
CA ARG A 89 -1.78 15.97 41.55
C ARG A 89 -2.30 14.84 40.66
N MET A 90 -3.03 13.89 41.24
CA MET A 90 -3.63 12.79 40.48
C MET A 90 -4.72 13.28 39.54
N GLN A 91 -5.58 14.19 40.00
CA GLN A 91 -6.65 14.77 39.20
C GLN A 91 -6.10 15.58 38.02
N GLU A 92 -5.01 16.33 38.22
CA GLU A 92 -4.35 17.05 37.12
C GLU A 92 -3.76 16.09 36.09
N ARG A 93 -3.13 14.99 36.53
CA ARG A 93 -2.60 13.97 35.61
C ARG A 93 -3.70 13.32 34.76
N LEU A 94 -4.88 13.09 35.33
CA LEU A 94 -6.03 12.56 34.58
C LEU A 94 -6.51 13.53 33.50
N LYS A 95 -6.66 14.82 33.85
CA LYS A 95 -7.03 15.87 32.89
C LYS A 95 -5.99 16.02 31.77
N GLN A 96 -4.70 15.89 32.11
CA GLN A 96 -3.63 15.91 31.11
C GLN A 96 -3.73 14.72 30.14
N LEU A 97 -3.92 13.50 30.66
CA LEU A 97 -4.08 12.30 29.85
C LEU A 97 -5.32 12.36 28.95
N GLU A 98 -6.43 12.92 29.45
CA GLU A 98 -7.65 13.12 28.66
C GLU A 98 -7.41 14.07 27.47
N ARG A 99 -6.70 15.18 27.70
CA ARG A 99 -6.29 16.10 26.62
C ARG A 99 -5.36 15.44 25.60
N ASP A 100 -4.38 14.68 26.07
CA ASP A 100 -3.43 13.98 25.18
C ASP A 100 -4.13 12.88 24.37
N ASN A 101 -5.07 12.15 24.96
CA ASN A 101 -5.89 11.17 24.22
C ASN A 101 -6.72 11.85 23.14
N LEU A 102 -7.40 12.95 23.45
CA LEU A 102 -8.20 13.68 22.46
C LEU A 102 -7.32 14.15 21.28
N ARG A 103 -6.10 14.63 21.55
CA ARG A 103 -5.14 14.99 20.50
C ARG A 103 -4.76 13.79 19.64
N LEU A 104 -4.40 12.67 20.26
CA LEU A 104 -4.02 11.44 19.56
C LEU A 104 -5.18 10.85 18.74
N GLU A 105 -6.41 10.93 19.23
CA GLU A 105 -7.60 10.52 18.48
C GLU A 105 -7.79 11.36 17.21
N GLN A 106 -7.59 12.68 17.31
CA GLN A 106 -7.65 13.57 16.15
C GLN A 106 -6.54 13.29 15.14
N GLU A 107 -5.30 13.06 15.60
CA GLU A 107 -4.17 12.69 14.74
C GLU A 107 -4.41 11.34 14.04
N ASN A 108 -4.89 10.33 14.77
CA ASN A 108 -5.24 9.03 14.21
C ASN A 108 -6.37 9.13 13.17
N LYS A 109 -7.34 10.01 13.38
CA LYS A 109 -8.41 10.28 12.41
C LYS A 109 -7.83 10.85 11.10
N LEU A 110 -6.91 11.81 11.19
CA LEU A 110 -6.24 12.38 10.01
C LEU A 110 -5.38 11.34 9.27
N LEU A 111 -4.63 10.52 10.00
CA LEU A 111 -3.84 9.43 9.43
C LEU A 111 -4.72 8.39 8.72
N THR A 112 -5.88 8.07 9.31
CA THR A 112 -6.85 7.13 8.72
C THR A 112 -7.41 7.67 7.41
N GLN A 113 -7.80 8.95 7.37
CA GLN A 113 -8.30 9.61 6.16
C GLN A 113 -7.22 9.66 5.05
N CYS A 114 -5.99 10.03 5.42
CA CYS A 114 -4.86 10.03 4.48
C CYS A 114 -4.60 8.63 3.90
N SER A 115 -4.75 7.58 4.71
CA SER A 115 -4.56 6.20 4.27
C SER A 115 -5.59 5.77 3.22
N SER A 116 -6.85 6.22 3.31
CA SER A 116 -7.87 5.88 2.30
C SER A 116 -7.60 6.54 0.94
N GLU A 117 -7.19 7.80 0.93
CA GLU A 117 -6.88 8.52 -0.32
C GLU A 117 -5.69 7.90 -1.06
N LEU A 118 -4.69 7.42 -0.30
CA LEU A 118 -3.55 6.71 -0.87
C LEU A 118 -3.94 5.35 -1.45
N ASP A 119 -4.92 4.65 -0.85
CA ASP A 119 -5.37 3.34 -1.32
C ASP A 119 -6.01 3.43 -2.71
N ASP A 120 -6.81 4.48 -2.95
CA ASP A 120 -7.37 4.78 -4.27
C ASP A 120 -6.28 5.07 -5.31
N GLY A 121 -5.25 5.83 -4.93
CA GLY A 121 -4.13 6.19 -5.81
C GLY A 121 -3.24 5.00 -6.22
N VAL A 122 -3.25 3.90 -5.47
CA VAL A 122 -2.49 2.67 -5.78
C VAL A 122 -3.35 1.54 -6.34
N SER A 123 -4.65 1.79 -6.54
CA SER A 123 -5.61 0.83 -7.09
C SER A 123 -5.76 0.96 -8.60
N CYS A 124 -5.83 -0.17 -9.30
CA CYS A 124 -5.97 -0.20 -10.75
C CYS A 124 -7.40 0.17 -11.16
N GLU A 125 -7.57 1.09 -12.12
CA GLU A 125 -8.91 1.48 -12.60
C GLU A 125 -9.66 0.39 -13.40
N ILE A 126 -8.99 -0.74 -13.72
CA ILE A 126 -9.61 -1.86 -14.45
C ILE A 126 -10.12 -2.93 -13.48
N CYS A 127 -9.26 -3.41 -12.57
CA CYS A 127 -9.62 -4.48 -11.64
C CYS A 127 -9.93 -4.00 -10.20
N SER A 128 -9.78 -2.71 -9.93
CA SER A 128 -9.93 -2.10 -8.59
C SER A 128 -9.05 -2.74 -7.51
N CYS A 129 -8.00 -3.46 -7.89
CA CYS A 129 -7.04 -4.08 -6.97
C CYS A 129 -5.75 -3.26 -6.88
N LYS A 130 -5.01 -3.42 -5.78
CA LYS A 130 -3.67 -2.82 -5.61
C LYS A 130 -2.70 -3.22 -6.73
N MET A 131 -2.03 -2.22 -7.29
CA MET A 131 -1.10 -2.41 -8.39
C MET A 131 0.27 -2.91 -7.92
N TRP A 132 0.48 -4.23 -7.95
CA TRP A 132 1.78 -4.83 -7.61
C TRP A 132 2.84 -4.72 -8.72
N SER A 133 2.38 -4.63 -9.96
CA SER A 133 3.20 -4.41 -11.16
C SER A 133 2.55 -3.31 -12.01
N PRO A 134 2.61 -2.04 -11.56
CA PRO A 134 2.01 -0.92 -12.28
C PRO A 134 2.84 -0.54 -13.52
N PHE A 135 2.15 -0.27 -14.62
CA PHE A 135 2.75 0.27 -15.85
C PHE A 135 2.03 1.53 -16.29
N ILE A 136 2.79 2.55 -16.64
CA ILE A 136 2.32 3.85 -17.11
C ILE A 136 2.39 3.93 -18.63
N LEU A 137 1.34 4.51 -19.23
CA LEU A 137 1.27 4.83 -20.65
C LEU A 137 1.91 6.20 -20.89
N ALA A 138 2.94 6.29 -21.75
CA ALA A 138 3.72 7.52 -21.90
C ALA A 138 2.90 8.68 -22.51
N GLU A 139 1.93 8.36 -23.36
CA GLU A 139 1.13 9.32 -24.11
C GLU A 139 0.06 10.02 -23.27
N CYS A 140 -0.40 9.40 -22.18
CA CYS A 140 -1.49 9.94 -21.36
C CYS A 140 -1.29 9.85 -19.84
N GLY A 141 -0.22 9.23 -19.36
CA GLY A 141 0.12 9.13 -17.93
C GLY A 141 -0.73 8.17 -17.09
N HIS A 142 -1.75 7.52 -17.68
CA HIS A 142 -2.56 6.55 -16.95
C HIS A 142 -1.76 5.29 -16.59
N THR A 143 -1.98 4.80 -15.38
CA THR A 143 -1.26 3.65 -14.81
C THR A 143 -2.23 2.50 -14.55
N PHE A 144 -1.84 1.28 -14.92
CA PHE A 144 -2.65 0.07 -14.74
C PHE A 144 -1.79 -1.10 -14.27
N CYS A 145 -2.43 -2.16 -13.78
CA CYS A 145 -1.77 -3.46 -13.61
C CYS A 145 -1.23 -3.96 -14.95
N GLN A 146 -0.04 -4.57 -14.92
CA GLN A 146 0.56 -5.25 -16.07
C GLN A 146 -0.43 -6.21 -16.75
N LYS A 147 -1.05 -7.10 -15.98
CA LYS A 147 -1.96 -8.13 -16.50
C LYS A 147 -3.16 -7.52 -17.21
N ASP A 148 -3.84 -6.57 -16.58
CA ASP A 148 -5.04 -5.94 -17.15
C ASP A 148 -4.73 -5.19 -18.44
N LEU A 149 -3.57 -4.51 -18.48
CA LEU A 149 -3.13 -3.80 -19.68
C LEU A 149 -2.69 -4.76 -20.80
N GLU A 150 -2.04 -5.88 -20.46
CA GLU A 150 -1.73 -6.96 -21.41
C GLU A 150 -3.00 -7.58 -22.00
N ASP A 151 -4.01 -7.87 -21.17
CA ASP A 151 -5.29 -8.44 -21.61
C ASP A 151 -6.03 -7.46 -22.54
N TRP A 152 -5.98 -6.16 -22.23
CA TRP A 152 -6.54 -5.11 -23.08
C TRP A 152 -5.88 -5.05 -24.47
N PHE A 153 -4.54 -5.04 -24.52
CA PHE A 153 -3.80 -5.04 -25.78
C PHE A 153 -3.96 -6.35 -26.54
N GLN A 154 -4.05 -7.49 -25.85
CA GLN A 154 -4.32 -8.77 -26.47
C GLN A 154 -5.70 -8.79 -27.14
N ALA A 155 -6.73 -8.21 -26.52
CA ALA A 155 -8.05 -8.07 -27.13
C ALA A 155 -8.02 -7.18 -28.40
N ALA A 156 -7.26 -6.08 -28.38
CA ALA A 156 -7.06 -5.25 -29.57
C ALA A 156 -6.36 -6.02 -30.71
N LEU A 157 -5.30 -6.75 -30.38
CA LEU A 157 -4.55 -7.57 -31.34
C LEU A 157 -5.41 -8.71 -31.92
N THR A 158 -6.21 -9.39 -31.09
CA THR A 158 -7.12 -10.45 -31.56
C THR A 158 -8.14 -9.90 -32.55
N ARG A 159 -8.74 -8.74 -32.27
CA ARG A 159 -9.66 -8.07 -33.22
C ARG A 159 -8.96 -7.72 -34.53
N HIS A 160 -7.75 -7.18 -34.45
CA HIS A 160 -6.96 -6.85 -35.64
C HIS A 160 -6.68 -8.10 -36.51
N ARG A 161 -6.26 -9.21 -35.91
CA ARG A 161 -6.03 -10.48 -36.62
C ARG A 161 -7.28 -11.06 -37.29
N ALA A 162 -8.45 -10.83 -36.71
CA ALA A 162 -9.71 -11.24 -37.33
C ALA A 162 -10.01 -10.44 -38.62
N THR A 163 -9.64 -9.15 -38.66
CA THR A 163 -9.77 -8.31 -39.85
C THR A 163 -8.67 -8.54 -40.88
N TYR A 164 -7.46 -8.91 -40.44
CA TYR A 164 -6.29 -9.12 -41.29
C TYR A 164 -5.70 -10.52 -41.07
N PRO A 165 -6.25 -11.59 -41.69
CA PRO A 165 -5.80 -12.97 -41.46
C PRO A 165 -4.32 -13.22 -41.79
N ASN A 166 -3.75 -12.42 -42.71
CA ASN A 166 -2.33 -12.50 -43.09
C ASN A 166 -1.40 -11.70 -42.17
N TYR A 167 -1.93 -11.04 -41.14
CA TYR A 167 -1.11 -10.26 -40.21
C TYR A 167 -0.33 -11.17 -39.26
N ASN A 168 0.99 -11.09 -39.32
CA ASN A 168 1.90 -11.81 -38.43
C ASN A 168 2.93 -10.85 -37.82
N VAL A 169 2.87 -10.69 -36.50
CA VAL A 169 3.75 -9.78 -35.73
C VAL A 169 5.24 -10.17 -35.80
N ASN A 170 5.53 -11.45 -36.06
CA ASN A 170 6.89 -11.97 -36.16
C ASN A 170 7.40 -12.05 -37.60
N GLN A 171 6.54 -11.72 -38.59
CA GLN A 171 6.95 -11.78 -39.98
C GLN A 171 7.82 -10.57 -40.27
N GLN A 172 9.13 -10.77 -40.13
CA GLN A 172 10.11 -9.84 -40.68
C GLN A 172 9.81 -9.70 -42.17
N HIS A 173 9.38 -8.52 -42.60
CA HIS A 173 9.14 -8.27 -44.01
C HIS A 173 10.49 -8.37 -44.71
N PRO A 174 10.71 -9.38 -45.59
CA PRO A 174 12.01 -9.57 -46.24
C PRO A 174 12.39 -8.37 -47.10
N TYR A 175 11.42 -7.52 -47.45
CA TYR A 175 11.60 -6.31 -48.27
C TYR A 175 11.50 -4.99 -47.49
N ALA A 176 11.48 -5.01 -46.15
CA ALA A 176 11.46 -3.78 -45.35
C ALA A 176 12.65 -2.84 -45.64
N HIS A 177 13.72 -3.37 -46.24
CA HIS A 177 14.92 -2.63 -46.62
C HIS A 177 14.88 -2.01 -48.02
N ILE A 178 13.87 -2.30 -48.86
CA ILE A 178 13.81 -1.77 -50.23
C ILE A 178 13.08 -0.41 -50.21
N PRO A 179 13.77 0.71 -50.53
CA PRO A 179 13.15 2.03 -50.62
C PRO A 179 12.03 2.01 -51.69
N GLY A 180 10.81 2.38 -51.31
CA GLY A 180 9.66 2.49 -52.24
C GLY A 180 8.72 1.28 -52.28
N TYR A 181 9.02 0.16 -51.60
CA TYR A 181 8.19 -1.06 -51.58
C TYR A 181 7.56 -1.38 -50.21
N ALA A 182 7.33 -0.36 -49.37
CA ALA A 182 6.64 -0.54 -48.11
C ALA A 182 5.13 -0.78 -48.37
N ILE A 183 4.73 -2.04 -48.60
CA ILE A 183 3.34 -2.44 -48.42
C ILE A 183 3.04 -2.22 -46.95
N GLN A 184 2.36 -1.12 -46.65
CA GLN A 184 2.02 -0.72 -45.30
C GLN A 184 0.89 -1.63 -44.83
N MET A 185 1.21 -2.83 -44.35
CA MET A 185 0.22 -3.64 -43.66
C MET A 185 -0.32 -2.81 -42.49
N PRO A 186 -1.65 -2.71 -42.33
CA PRO A 186 -2.24 -2.00 -41.21
C PRO A 186 -1.68 -2.58 -39.90
N GLN A 187 -1.22 -1.72 -39.01
CA GLN A 187 -0.77 -2.13 -37.68
C GLN A 187 -1.96 -2.11 -36.71
N PRO A 188 -1.96 -2.96 -35.67
CA PRO A 188 -2.97 -2.89 -34.63
C PRO A 188 -2.90 -1.56 -33.89
N THR A 189 -4.03 -0.87 -33.76
CA THR A 189 -4.13 0.35 -32.95
C THR A 189 -4.39 -0.03 -31.50
N TYR A 190 -3.47 0.33 -30.61
CA TYR A 190 -3.63 0.19 -29.16
C TYR A 190 -4.11 1.51 -28.56
N THR A 191 -4.99 1.44 -27.56
CA THR A 191 -5.59 2.62 -26.92
C THR A 191 -5.58 2.49 -25.40
N CYS A 192 -5.52 3.61 -24.68
CA CYS A 192 -5.67 3.63 -23.22
C CYS A 192 -7.08 3.16 -22.81
N PRO A 193 -7.23 2.23 -21.85
CA PRO A 193 -8.53 1.79 -21.34
C PRO A 193 -9.41 2.93 -20.80
N LYS A 194 -8.79 3.93 -20.15
CA LYS A 194 -9.49 5.07 -19.53
C LYS A 194 -9.86 6.15 -20.54
N CYS A 195 -8.87 6.76 -21.19
CA CYS A 195 -9.06 7.96 -22.02
C CYS A 195 -9.03 7.70 -23.52
N ARG A 196 -8.81 6.45 -23.96
CA ARG A 196 -8.78 6.03 -25.36
C ARG A 196 -7.69 6.66 -26.24
N THR A 197 -6.75 7.41 -25.65
CA THR A 197 -5.55 7.90 -26.34
C THR A 197 -4.80 6.76 -27.02
N ASN A 198 -4.38 6.97 -28.28
CA ASN A 198 -3.57 6.01 -29.02
C ASN A 198 -2.21 5.81 -28.35
N ILE A 199 -1.82 4.56 -28.17
CA ILE A 199 -0.57 4.16 -27.53
C ILE A 199 0.34 3.59 -28.60
N THR A 200 1.48 4.25 -28.79
CA THR A 200 2.49 3.89 -29.81
C THR A 200 3.79 3.42 -29.18
N THR A 201 4.00 3.74 -27.90
CA THR A 201 5.18 3.39 -27.14
C THR A 201 4.91 2.25 -26.15
N LYS A 202 5.96 1.48 -25.83
CA LYS A 202 5.88 0.40 -24.84
C LYS A 202 5.58 0.98 -23.45
N PRO A 203 4.59 0.45 -22.71
CA PRO A 203 4.35 0.88 -21.33
C PRO A 203 5.59 0.73 -20.44
N ILE A 204 5.81 1.70 -19.56
CA ILE A 204 6.98 1.76 -18.69
C ILE A 204 6.56 1.35 -17.27
N GLN A 205 7.37 0.57 -16.56
CA GLN A 205 7.04 0.20 -15.19
C GLN A 205 7.10 1.45 -14.28
N ASN A 206 6.02 1.73 -13.55
CA ASN A 206 5.95 2.86 -12.63
C ASN A 206 6.49 2.45 -11.24
N PHE A 207 7.80 2.57 -11.03
CA PHE A 207 8.45 2.14 -9.79
C PHE A 207 8.01 2.95 -8.56
N ALA A 208 7.61 4.21 -8.72
CA ALA A 208 7.11 5.05 -7.62
C ALA A 208 5.78 4.50 -7.09
N VAL A 209 4.80 4.27 -7.97
CA VAL A 209 3.51 3.67 -7.59
C VAL A 209 3.70 2.27 -7.01
N LYS A 210 4.64 1.48 -7.55
CA LYS A 210 4.97 0.15 -7.02
C LYS A 210 5.51 0.22 -5.58
N HIS A 211 6.32 1.23 -5.27
CA HIS A 211 6.81 1.42 -3.90
C HIS A 211 5.68 1.83 -2.96
N LEU A 212 4.84 2.79 -3.37
CA LEU A 212 3.67 3.22 -2.60
C LEU A 212 2.71 2.07 -2.31
N ALA A 213 2.37 1.27 -3.33
CA ALA A 213 1.51 0.09 -3.17
C ALA A 213 2.05 -0.89 -2.10
N ARG A 214 3.37 -1.04 -1.99
CA ARG A 214 4.00 -1.88 -0.95
C ARG A 214 3.93 -1.25 0.43
N VAL A 215 4.10 0.06 0.53
CA VAL A 215 3.99 0.79 1.81
C VAL A 215 2.55 0.68 2.33
N VAL A 216 1.57 0.99 1.49
CA VAL A 216 0.14 0.87 1.81
C VAL A 216 -0.21 -0.56 2.20
N ALA A 217 0.19 -1.56 1.41
CA ALA A 217 -0.08 -2.95 1.73
C ALA A 217 0.54 -3.41 3.05
N LYS A 218 1.76 -2.95 3.39
CA LYS A 218 2.40 -3.25 4.68
C LYS A 218 1.56 -2.69 5.84
N GLN A 219 0.99 -1.51 5.69
CA GLN A 219 0.10 -0.89 6.68
C GLN A 219 -1.22 -1.66 6.81
N SER A 220 -1.80 -2.10 5.69
CA SER A 220 -3.01 -2.94 5.65
C SER A 220 -2.80 -4.41 6.06
N ARG A 221 -1.56 -4.81 6.39
CA ARG A 221 -1.15 -6.20 6.65
C ARG A 221 -1.43 -7.15 5.48
N GLU A 222 -1.43 -6.62 4.26
CA GLU A 222 -1.58 -7.40 3.04
C GLU A 222 -0.23 -7.91 2.54
N SER A 223 -0.24 -9.12 1.99
CA SER A 223 0.95 -9.77 1.47
C SER A 223 1.10 -9.54 -0.03
N SER A 224 2.31 -9.18 -0.48
CA SER A 224 2.61 -9.14 -1.92
C SER A 224 2.45 -10.52 -2.55
N PRO A 225 1.88 -10.63 -3.75
CA PRO A 225 1.90 -11.85 -4.54
C PRO A 225 3.32 -12.38 -4.69
N LYS A 226 3.51 -13.70 -4.54
CA LYS A 226 4.80 -14.35 -4.79
C LYS A 226 5.14 -14.20 -6.27
N LYS A 227 6.29 -13.61 -6.57
CA LYS A 227 6.79 -13.51 -7.95
C LYS A 227 7.03 -14.93 -8.47
N VAL A 228 6.18 -15.38 -9.37
CA VAL A 228 6.46 -16.60 -10.15
C VAL A 228 7.64 -16.26 -11.06
N GLY A 229 8.71 -17.06 -11.00
CA GLY A 229 9.95 -16.80 -11.76
C GLY A 229 9.63 -16.59 -13.24
N GLY A 230 9.76 -15.35 -13.71
CA GLY A 230 9.36 -14.94 -15.05
C GLY A 230 10.55 -14.75 -15.98
N ASN A 231 10.34 -15.07 -17.24
CA ASN A 231 11.27 -14.91 -18.35
C ASN A 231 11.78 -13.45 -18.44
N THR A 232 13.03 -13.24 -18.84
CA THR A 232 13.67 -11.90 -18.89
C THR A 232 13.15 -11.01 -20.03
N ALA A 233 12.35 -11.55 -20.94
CA ALA A 233 11.78 -10.79 -22.05
C ALA A 233 10.75 -9.76 -21.55
N SER A 234 10.78 -8.57 -22.15
CA SER A 234 9.77 -7.54 -21.88
C SER A 234 8.36 -8.06 -22.22
N PRO A 235 7.36 -7.90 -21.32
CA PRO A 235 5.99 -8.35 -21.58
C PRO A 235 5.35 -7.66 -22.80
N TRP A 236 5.90 -6.51 -23.20
CA TRP A 236 5.35 -5.67 -24.27
C TRP A 236 5.90 -5.99 -25.67
N SER A 237 6.93 -6.84 -25.78
CA SER A 237 7.58 -7.13 -27.07
C SER A 237 6.64 -7.74 -28.10
N ARG A 238 5.56 -8.41 -27.67
CA ARG A 238 4.55 -8.99 -28.58
C ARG A 238 3.56 -7.99 -29.18
N PHE A 239 3.53 -6.76 -28.68
CA PHE A 239 2.58 -5.72 -29.12
C PHE A 239 3.27 -4.61 -29.92
N PHE A 240 4.51 -4.28 -29.55
CA PHE A 240 5.25 -3.17 -30.15
C PHE A 240 6.52 -3.69 -30.80
N VAL A 241 6.54 -3.68 -32.13
CA VAL A 241 7.72 -3.95 -32.95
C VAL A 241 8.70 -2.78 -32.78
N GLN A 242 9.99 -3.07 -32.63
CA GLN A 242 11.06 -2.04 -32.54
C GLN A 242 11.47 -1.56 -33.93
#